data_AF-A0AAU5WY10-F1
#
_entry.id   AF-A0AAU5WY10-F1
#
_cell.length_a   1.000
_cell.length_b   1.000
_cell.length_c   1.000
_cell.angle_alpha   90.00
_cell.angle_beta   90.00
_cell.angle_gamma   90.00
#
_symmetry.space_group_name_H-M   'P 1'
#
loop_
_entity.id
_entity.type
_entity.pdbx_description
1 polymer ?
#
loop_
_entity_poly.entity_id
_entity_poly.type
_entity_poly.pdbx_seq_one_letter_code
_entity_poly.pdbx_strand_id
1 'polypeptide(L)'
;MTVALALFWLLGGVRPLAAVVTFVLGVLAFAIVPGMQTRVLTTAGAAPTLAVAVNASGFQLAAALAGWLGGTIIDGPGLRSISLVGAVLTSAGLAVAVYILRRDRARTAPAPGLRTRRSAAR
;
A
#
# COMPACT_ATOMS: atom_id res chain seq x y z
N MET A 1 7.44 5.23 0.91
CA MET A 1 6.68 6.07 -0.04
C MET A 1 6.24 7.39 0.61
N THR A 2 5.47 7.37 1.71
CA THR A 2 5.08 8.59 2.46
C THR A 2 6.24 9.53 2.79
N VAL A 3 7.34 9.01 3.36
CA VAL A 3 8.53 9.81 3.70
C VAL A 3 9.17 10.44 2.45
N ALA A 4 9.29 9.67 1.36
CA ALA A 4 9.86 10.18 0.11
C ALA A 4 9.00 11.31 -0.50
N LEU A 5 7.68 11.22 -0.41
CA LEU A 5 6.77 12.28 -0.85
C LEU A 5 6.87 13.55 0.02
N ALA A 6 7.01 13.39 1.34
CA ALA A 6 7.26 14.51 2.25
C ALA A 6 8.62 15.18 1.98
N LEU A 7 9.67 14.38 1.73
CA LEU A 7 10.98 14.88 1.33
C LEU A 7 10.92 15.62 -0.01
N PHE A 8 10.15 15.13 -0.98
CA PHE A 8 9.98 15.81 -2.26
C PHE A 8 9.29 17.17 -2.08
N TRP A 9 8.27 17.25 -1.22
CA TRP A 9 7.59 18.51 -0.91
C TRP A 9 8.52 19.56 -0.27
N LEU A 10 9.48 19.10 0.53
CA LEU A 10 10.45 19.96 1.22
C LEU A 10 11.63 20.35 0.32
N LEU A 11 12.18 19.40 -0.44
CA LEU A 11 13.43 19.52 -1.18
C LEU A 11 13.23 19.81 -2.68
N GLY A 12 11.99 19.77 -3.17
CA GLY A 12 11.65 19.89 -4.60
C GLY A 12 12.07 21.20 -5.26
N GLY A 13 12.38 22.24 -4.48
CA GLY A 13 12.95 23.49 -4.98
C GLY A 13 14.42 23.37 -5.43
N VAL A 14 15.14 22.32 -5.02
CA VAL A 14 16.55 22.12 -5.34
C VAL A 14 16.68 20.98 -6.36
N ARG A 15 16.93 21.34 -7.62
CA ARG A 15 16.95 20.43 -8.79
C ARG A 15 17.69 19.10 -8.57
N PRO A 16 18.94 19.06 -8.07
CA PRO A 16 19.63 17.79 -7.85
C PRO A 16 18.96 16.92 -6.78
N LEU A 17 18.47 17.51 -5.69
CA LEU A 17 17.76 16.75 -4.66
C LEU A 17 16.40 16.24 -5.16
N ALA A 18 15.68 17.05 -5.94
CA ALA A 18 14.42 16.63 -6.55
C ALA A 18 14.62 15.39 -7.45
N ALA A 19 15.69 15.36 -8.25
CA ALA A 19 16.04 14.21 -9.08
C ALA A 19 16.30 12.94 -8.25
N VAL A 20 17.09 13.05 -7.18
CA VAL A 20 17.36 11.93 -6.26
C VAL A 20 16.08 11.41 -5.62
N VAL A 21 15.24 12.31 -5.08
CA VAL A 21 13.99 11.89 -4.44
C VAL A 21 13.03 11.25 -5.45
N THR A 22 13.00 11.75 -6.69
CA THR A 22 12.19 11.17 -7.78
C THR A 22 12.68 9.76 -8.13
N PHE A 23 13.98 9.56 -8.20
CA PHE A 23 14.58 8.23 -8.40
C PHE A 23 14.18 7.27 -7.27
N VAL A 24 14.26 7.71 -6.01
CA VAL A 24 13.82 6.92 -4.85
C VAL A 24 12.33 6.57 -4.93
N LEU A 25 11.47 7.50 -5.35
CA LEU A 25 10.04 7.23 -5.57
C LEU A 25 9.85 6.12 -6.63
N GLY A 26 10.60 6.19 -7.73
CA GLY A 26 10.58 5.16 -8.78
C GLY A 26 11.00 3.78 -8.27
N VAL A 27 12.11 3.70 -7.53
CA VAL A 27 12.61 2.45 -6.94
C VAL A 27 11.58 1.86 -5.97
N LEU A 28 11.00 2.68 -5.09
CA LEU A 28 9.99 2.23 -4.14
C LEU A 28 8.73 1.72 -4.85
N ALA A 29 8.23 2.43 -5.86
CA ALA A 29 7.07 1.99 -6.64
C ALA A 29 7.35 0.65 -7.32
N PHE A 30 8.50 0.53 -7.98
CA PHE A 30 8.88 -0.70 -8.69
C PHE A 30 9.04 -1.89 -7.75
N ALA A 31 9.61 -1.69 -6.56
CA ALA A 31 9.77 -2.78 -5.58
C ALA A 31 8.43 -3.31 -5.03
N ILE A 32 7.41 -2.45 -4.92
CA ILE A 32 6.12 -2.81 -4.30
C ILE A 32 5.22 -3.59 -5.28
N VAL A 33 5.19 -3.19 -6.56
CA VAL A 33 4.22 -3.70 -7.55
C VAL A 33 4.27 -5.24 -7.72
N PRO A 34 5.43 -5.88 -7.94
CA PRO A 34 5.51 -7.33 -8.13
C PRO A 34 5.06 -8.13 -6.89
N GLY A 35 5.45 -7.67 -5.70
CA GLY A 35 5.07 -8.29 -4.43
C GLY A 35 3.55 -8.23 -4.20
N MET A 36 2.89 -7.15 -4.61
CA MET A 36 1.45 -7.05 -4.54
C MET A 36 0.74 -7.99 -5.51
N GLN A 37 1.19 -8.05 -6.77
CA GLN A 37 0.57 -8.90 -7.79
C GLN A 37 0.63 -10.38 -7.43
N THR A 38 1.77 -10.84 -6.90
CA THR A 38 1.90 -12.22 -6.40
C THR A 38 0.98 -12.50 -5.22
N ARG A 39 0.85 -11.56 -4.27
CA ARG A 39 -0.02 -11.72 -3.09
C ARG A 39 -1.51 -11.81 -3.44
N VAL A 40 -1.98 -11.03 -4.41
CA VAL A 40 -3.38 -11.10 -4.88
C VAL A 40 -3.68 -12.48 -5.42
N LEU A 41 -2.76 -13.05 -6.22
CA LEU A 41 -2.94 -14.35 -6.83
C LEU A 41 -2.94 -15.48 -5.78
N THR A 42 -2.00 -15.46 -4.83
CA THR A 42 -1.85 -16.52 -3.82
C THR A 42 -2.92 -16.50 -2.73
N THR A 43 -3.58 -15.37 -2.50
CA THR A 43 -4.65 -15.24 -1.49
C THR A 43 -6.01 -15.74 -1.99
N ALA A 44 -6.19 -15.90 -3.31
CA ALA A 44 -7.49 -16.08 -3.94
C ALA A 44 -8.09 -17.51 -3.86
N GLY A 45 -7.35 -18.48 -3.33
CA GLY A 45 -7.83 -19.85 -3.09
C GLY A 45 -8.62 -20.43 -4.26
N ALA A 46 -9.93 -20.61 -4.08
CA ALA A 46 -10.85 -21.23 -5.03
C ALA A 46 -11.23 -20.36 -6.24
N ALA A 47 -10.93 -19.05 -6.27
CA ALA A 47 -11.33 -18.15 -7.37
C ALA A 47 -10.22 -17.15 -7.79
N PRO A 48 -9.08 -17.62 -8.33
CA PRO A 48 -7.97 -16.75 -8.74
C PRO A 48 -8.31 -15.77 -9.86
N THR A 49 -9.10 -16.18 -10.84
CA THR A 49 -9.49 -15.36 -12.00
C THR A 49 -10.34 -14.16 -11.59
N LEU A 50 -11.32 -14.37 -10.71
CA LEU A 50 -12.14 -13.29 -10.15
C LEU A 50 -11.32 -12.32 -9.32
N ALA A 51 -10.38 -12.81 -8.50
CA ALA A 51 -9.51 -11.96 -7.69
C ALA A 51 -8.62 -11.05 -8.55
N VAL A 52 -8.02 -11.60 -9.62
CA VAL A 52 -7.21 -10.81 -10.57
C VAL A 52 -8.07 -9.77 -11.28
N ALA A 53 -9.29 -10.13 -11.72
CA ALA A 53 -10.21 -9.22 -12.39
C ALA A 53 -10.63 -8.04 -11.47
N VAL A 54 -10.99 -8.32 -10.21
CA VAL A 54 -11.34 -7.28 -9.22
C VAL A 54 -10.15 -6.38 -8.93
N ASN A 55 -8.95 -6.95 -8.79
CA ASN A 55 -7.73 -6.18 -8.57
C ASN A 55 -7.44 -5.24 -9.75
N ALA A 56 -7.53 -5.74 -10.99
CA ALA A 56 -7.34 -4.92 -12.20
C ALA A 56 -8.35 -3.77 -12.29
N SER A 57 -9.64 -4.05 -12.07
CA SER A 57 -10.68 -3.02 -12.03
C SER A 57 -10.42 -1.97 -10.94
N GLY A 58 -9.97 -2.42 -9.76
CA GLY A 58 -9.56 -1.53 -8.66
C GLY A 58 -8.40 -0.61 -9.05
N PHE A 59 -7.38 -1.12 -9.74
CA PHE A 59 -6.27 -0.31 -10.26
C PHE A 59 -6.74 0.74 -11.27
N GLN A 60 -7.64 0.38 -12.18
CA GLN A 60 -8.18 1.33 -13.16
C GLN A 60 -8.99 2.45 -12.50
N LEU A 61 -9.83 2.11 -11.51
CA LEU A 61 -10.57 3.11 -10.73
C LEU A 61 -9.62 4.03 -9.96
N ALA A 62 -8.57 3.46 -9.35
CA ALA A 62 -7.56 4.25 -8.65
C ALA A 62 -6.82 5.22 -9.59
N ALA A 63 -6.46 4.78 -10.80
CA ALA A 63 -5.80 5.63 -11.79
C ALA A 63 -6.72 6.77 -12.27
N ALA A 64 -8.00 6.49 -12.51
CA ALA A 64 -8.98 7.50 -12.89
C ALA A 64 -9.16 8.55 -11.78
N LEU A 65 -9.31 8.10 -10.53
CA LEU A 65 -9.41 8.98 -9.36
C LEU A 65 -8.14 9.80 -9.15
N ALA A 66 -6.96 9.21 -9.33
CA ALA A 66 -5.69 9.91 -9.23
C ALA A 66 -5.53 10.99 -10.31
N GLY A 67 -5.99 10.74 -11.54
CA GLY A 67 -5.99 11.73 -12.61
C GLY A 67 -6.91 12.91 -12.31
N TRP A 68 -8.15 12.63 -11.92
CA TRP A 68 -9.13 13.67 -11.55
C TRP A 68 -8.66 14.48 -10.33
N LEU A 69 -8.22 13.81 -9.27
CA LEU A 69 -7.74 14.45 -8.06
C LEU A 69 -6.44 15.24 -8.32
N GLY A 70 -5.53 14.69 -9.13
CA GLY A 70 -4.30 15.38 -9.53
C GLY A 70 -4.60 16.66 -10.29
N GLY A 71 -5.51 16.62 -11.27
CA GLY A 71 -5.94 17.81 -12.03
C GLY A 71 -6.55 18.88 -11.13
N THR A 72 -7.51 18.50 -10.28
CA THR A 72 -8.15 19.45 -9.34
C THR A 72 -7.16 20.07 -8.34
N ILE A 73 -6.15 19.33 -7.90
CA ILE A 73 -5.08 19.88 -7.03
C ILE A 73 -4.19 20.85 -7.81
N ILE A 74 -3.86 20.55 -9.06
CA ILE A 74 -3.06 21.44 -9.91
C ILE A 74 -3.80 22.75 -10.16
N ASP A 75 -5.10 22.67 -10.51
CA ASP A 75 -5.93 23.84 -10.84
C ASP A 75 -6.23 24.71 -9.62
N GLY A 76 -6.17 24.16 -8.40
CA GLY A 76 -6.35 24.90 -7.15
C GLY A 76 -5.03 25.21 -6.43
N PRO A 77 -4.65 24.44 -5.40
CA PRO A 77 -3.48 24.70 -4.55
C PRO A 77 -2.11 24.48 -5.22
N GLY A 78 -2.08 24.13 -6.51
CA GLY A 78 -0.88 24.08 -7.34
C GLY A 78 -0.05 22.81 -7.23
N LEU A 79 0.95 22.71 -8.12
CA LEU A 79 1.77 21.51 -8.34
C LEU A 79 2.50 21.00 -7.09
N ARG A 80 2.94 21.90 -6.21
CA ARG A 80 3.65 21.53 -4.97
C ARG A 80 2.76 20.71 -4.04
N SER A 81 1.45 20.96 -4.03
CA SER A 81 0.50 20.33 -3.13
C SER A 81 0.26 18.84 -3.45
N ILE A 82 0.57 18.40 -4.68
CA ILE A 82 0.45 17.00 -5.11
C ILE A 82 1.23 16.06 -4.20
N SER A 83 2.47 16.42 -3.87
CA SER A 83 3.33 15.55 -3.06
C SER A 83 2.80 15.39 -1.64
N LEU A 84 2.20 16.45 -1.09
CA LEU A 84 1.61 16.42 0.25
C LEU A 84 0.33 15.59 0.28
N VAL A 85 -0.57 15.78 -0.69
CA VAL A 85 -1.78 14.95 -0.81
C VAL A 85 -1.42 13.48 -1.06
N GLY A 86 -0.43 13.22 -1.91
CA GLY A 86 0.09 11.86 -2.12
C GLY A 86 0.62 11.23 -0.84
N ALA A 87 1.31 12.00 0.02
CA ALA A 87 1.78 11.51 1.31
C ALA A 87 0.60 11.13 2.23
N VAL A 88 -0.45 11.96 2.29
CA VAL A 88 -1.67 11.69 3.05
C VAL A 88 -2.37 10.43 2.54
N LEU A 89 -2.62 10.31 1.23
CA LEU A 89 -3.24 9.13 0.62
C LEU A 89 -2.44 7.86 0.91
N THR A 90 -1.11 7.93 0.77
CA THR A 90 -0.23 6.80 1.06
C THR A 90 -0.30 6.39 2.54
N SER A 91 -0.36 7.37 3.45
CA SER A 91 -0.49 7.11 4.89
C SER A 91 -1.82 6.44 5.24
N ALA A 92 -2.92 6.87 4.61
CA ALA A 92 -4.23 6.25 4.78
C ALA A 92 -4.23 4.79 4.29
N GLY A 93 -3.65 4.53 3.10
CA GLY A 93 -3.48 3.16 2.59
C GLY A 93 -2.63 2.28 3.51
N LEU A 94 -1.55 2.84 4.08
CA LEU A 94 -0.72 2.14 5.05
C LEU A 94 -1.49 1.80 6.34
N ALA A 95 -2.31 2.73 6.85
CA ALA A 95 -3.13 2.50 8.03
C ALA A 95 -4.13 1.35 7.81
N VAL A 96 -4.79 1.30 6.65
CA VAL A 96 -5.67 0.20 6.25
C VAL A 96 -4.90 -1.11 6.15
N ALA A 97 -3.73 -1.12 5.51
CA ALA A 97 -2.89 -2.32 5.39
C ALA A 97 -2.47 -2.86 6.77
N VAL A 98 -2.02 -1.98 7.68
CA VAL A 98 -1.65 -2.34 9.05
C VAL A 98 -2.85 -2.88 9.82
N TYR A 99 -4.03 -2.27 9.67
CA TYR A 99 -5.27 -2.73 10.30
C TYR A 99 -5.62 -4.15 9.86
N ILE A 100 -5.59 -4.43 8.54
CA ILE A 100 -5.84 -5.76 7.98
C ILE A 100 -4.82 -6.77 8.52
N LEU A 101 -3.53 -6.44 8.48
CA LEU A 101 -2.45 -7.32 8.96
C LEU A 101 -2.59 -7.64 10.45
N ARG A 102 -3.01 -6.68 11.28
CA ARG A 102 -3.26 -6.92 12.71
C ARG A 102 -4.44 -7.87 12.91
N ARG A 103 -5.52 -7.70 12.14
CA ARG A 103 -6.70 -8.57 12.23
C ARG A 103 -6.40 -10.00 11.80
N ASP A 104 -5.63 -10.18 10.74
CA ASP A 104 -5.21 -11.51 10.29
C ASP A 104 -4.36 -12.21 11.36
N ARG A 105 -3.38 -11.52 11.96
CA ARG A 105 -2.57 -12.09 13.06
C ARG A 105 -3.41 -12.47 14.29
N ALA A 106 -4.43 -11.68 14.62
CA ALA A 106 -5.31 -11.99 15.75
C ALA A 106 -6.17 -13.25 15.51
N ARG A 107 -6.48 -13.57 14.26
CA ARG A 107 -7.24 -14.78 13.88
C ARG A 107 -6.38 -16.05 13.89
N THR A 108 -5.07 -15.91 13.66
CA THR A 108 -4.12 -17.04 13.61
C THR A 108 -3.47 -17.33 14.97
N ALA A 109 -3.87 -16.64 16.04
CA ALA A 109 -3.35 -16.91 17.39
C ALA A 109 -3.74 -18.34 17.83
N PRO A 110 -2.78 -19.21 18.20
CA PRO A 110 -3.07 -20.58 18.63
C PRO A 110 -3.97 -20.60 19.87
N ALA A 111 -5.02 -21.43 19.87
CA ALA A 111 -5.83 -21.68 21.05
C ALA A 111 -4.93 -22.14 22.23
N PRO A 112 -4.98 -21.48 23.40
CA PRO A 112 -4.22 -21.94 24.56
C PRO A 112 -4.77 -23.29 25.04
N GLY A 113 -3.94 -24.34 24.98
CA GLY A 113 -4.06 -25.51 25.84
C GLY A 113 -4.78 -26.75 25.27
N LEU A 114 -4.06 -27.56 24.50
CA LEU A 114 -4.28 -29.03 24.43
C LEU A 114 -2.99 -29.82 24.71
N ARG A 115 -2.09 -29.25 25.53
CA ARG A 115 -1.04 -30.03 26.20
C ARG A 115 -1.58 -30.48 27.56
N THR A 116 -1.48 -31.78 27.87
CA THR A 116 -1.66 -32.44 29.19
C THR A 116 -2.95 -33.22 29.53
N ARG A 117 -3.51 -34.01 28.59
CA ARG A 117 -4.43 -35.13 28.97
C ARG A 117 -4.06 -36.52 28.41
N ARG A 118 -2.78 -36.78 28.14
CA ARG A 118 -2.32 -38.10 27.63
C ARG A 118 -1.37 -38.87 28.57
N SER A 119 -1.15 -38.41 29.79
CA SER A 119 -0.19 -39.01 30.74
C SER A 119 -0.82 -39.69 31.97
N ALA A 120 -2.14 -39.73 32.10
CA ALA A 120 -2.81 -40.27 33.30
C ALA A 120 -3.60 -41.58 33.04
N ALA A 121 -3.33 -42.27 31.92
CA ALA A 121 -3.93 -43.56 31.60
C ALA A 121 -2.86 -44.52 31.08
N ARG A 122 -1.93 -44.88 31.96
CA ARG A 122 -1.09 -46.08 31.85
C ARG A 122 -0.94 -46.67 33.24
#